data_AF-A0A6C0E4C6-F1
#
_entry.id   AF-A0A6C0E4C6-F1
#
_cell.length_a   1.000
_cell.length_b   1.000
_cell.length_c   1.000
_cell.angle_alpha   90.00
_cell.angle_beta   90.00
_cell.angle_gamma   90.00
#
_symmetry.space_group_name_H-M   'P 1'
#
loop_
_entity.id
_entity.type
_entity.pdbx_description
1 polymer ?
#
loop_
_entity_poly.entity_id
_entity_poly.type
_entity_poly.pdbx_seq_one_letter_code
_entity_poly.pdbx_strand_id
1 'polypeptide(L)'
;METIVNERTNKLIMIRDLIHEMNKYNQIEVLRILKKYENITLNENRYGIHVNLTDLSDEQINELTLYINYVSVQETTLNYGEQQKNTFKNEMFSIEPI
;
A
#
# COMPACT_ATOMS: atom_id res chain seq x y z
N MET A 1 11.33 -28.15 -1.80
CA MET A 1 10.40 -27.57 -2.81
C MET A 1 9.11 -27.10 -2.17
N GLU A 2 8.42 -27.91 -1.36
CA GLU A 2 7.23 -27.48 -0.57
C GLU A 2 7.46 -26.22 0.28
N THR A 3 8.59 -26.11 0.98
CA THR A 3 8.89 -24.95 1.84
C THR A 3 9.06 -23.64 1.06
N ILE A 4 9.68 -23.69 -0.13
CA ILE A 4 9.94 -22.50 -0.96
C ILE A 4 8.64 -22.00 -1.62
N VAL A 5 7.75 -22.91 -2.02
CA VAL A 5 6.42 -22.57 -2.58
C VAL A 5 5.58 -21.83 -1.54
N ASN A 6 5.68 -22.20 -0.26
CA ASN A 6 4.96 -21.54 0.83
C ASN A 6 5.44 -20.09 1.03
N GLU A 7 6.73 -19.79 0.93
CA GLU A 7 7.25 -18.42 1.13
C GLU A 7 6.79 -17.45 0.04
N ARG A 8 6.89 -17.84 -1.24
CA ARG A 8 6.42 -16.98 -2.34
C ARG A 8 4.92 -16.72 -2.22
N THR A 9 4.14 -17.75 -1.93
CA THR A 9 2.68 -17.63 -1.79
C THR A 9 2.31 -16.68 -0.66
N ASN A 10 2.95 -16.81 0.50
CA ASN A 10 2.72 -15.92 1.65
C ASN A 10 3.06 -14.47 1.33
N LYS A 11 4.15 -14.22 0.58
CA LYS A 11 4.51 -12.88 0.11
C LYS A 11 3.42 -12.28 -0.78
N LEU A 12 2.89 -13.04 -1.73
CA LEU A 12 1.84 -12.56 -2.62
C LEU A 12 0.53 -12.27 -1.87
N ILE A 13 0.18 -13.09 -0.88
CA ILE A 13 -0.96 -12.85 0.01
C ILE A 13 -0.79 -11.54 0.78
N MET A 14 0.39 -11.32 1.36
CA MET A 14 0.70 -10.09 2.08
C MET A 14 0.57 -8.85 1.19
N ILE A 15 1.12 -8.91 -0.03
CA ILE A 15 1.03 -7.82 -1.01
C ILE A 15 -0.42 -7.51 -1.36
N ARG A 16 -1.23 -8.54 -1.64
CA ARG A 16 -2.66 -8.39 -1.92
C ARG A 16 -3.37 -7.67 -0.76
N ASP A 17 -3.15 -8.13 0.47
CA ASP A 17 -3.85 -7.61 1.64
C ASP A 17 -3.46 -6.15 1.89
N LEU A 18 -2.16 -5.81 1.77
CA LEU A 18 -1.71 -4.43 1.90
C LEU A 18 -2.33 -3.51 0.83
N ILE A 19 -2.44 -3.97 -0.42
CA ILE A 19 -3.09 -3.20 -1.49
C ILE A 19 -4.60 -3.03 -1.24
N HIS A 20 -5.28 -4.04 -0.68
CA HIS A 20 -6.71 -3.95 -0.36
C HIS A 20 -7.00 -2.94 0.76
N GLU A 21 -6.14 -2.85 1.77
CA GLU A 21 -6.30 -1.90 2.88
C GLU A 21 -5.95 -0.45 2.49
N MET A 22 -5.28 -0.24 1.35
CA MET A 22 -5.01 1.10 0.84
C MET A 22 -6.29 1.84 0.47
N ASN A 23 -6.27 3.17 0.65
CA ASN A 23 -7.34 4.02 0.13
C ASN A 23 -7.43 3.94 -1.41
N LYS A 24 -8.57 4.38 -1.95
CA LYS A 24 -8.86 4.35 -3.39
C LYS A 24 -7.80 5.04 -4.25
N TYR A 25 -7.20 6.13 -3.77
CA TYR A 25 -6.15 6.84 -4.52
C TYR A 25 -4.91 5.97 -4.70
N ASN A 26 -4.42 5.36 -3.63
CA ASN A 26 -3.26 4.47 -3.67
C ASN A 26 -3.54 3.19 -4.48
N GLN A 27 -4.76 2.64 -4.42
CA GLN A 27 -5.16 1.52 -5.29
C GLN A 27 -5.13 1.88 -6.78
N ILE A 28 -5.50 3.12 -7.15
CA ILE A 28 -5.41 3.61 -8.54
C ILE A 28 -3.95 3.76 -8.98
N GLU A 29 -3.06 4.20 -8.10
CA GLU A 29 -1.63 4.29 -8.41
C GLU A 29 -0.98 2.90 -8.56
N VAL A 30 -1.39 1.91 -7.75
CA VAL A 30 -1.03 0.50 -7.97
C VAL A 30 -1.45 0.03 -9.37
N LEU A 31 -2.68 0.34 -9.78
CA LEU A 31 -3.14 0.03 -11.14
C LEU A 31 -2.30 0.74 -12.22
N ARG A 32 -1.90 1.99 -11.98
CA ARG A 32 -1.04 2.76 -12.90
C ARG A 32 0.33 2.12 -13.04
N ILE A 33 0.92 1.62 -11.96
CA ILE A 33 2.17 0.85 -11.98
C ILE A 33 1.99 -0.37 -12.88
N LEU A 34 0.94 -1.16 -12.66
CA LEU A 34 0.67 -2.36 -13.45
C LEU A 34 0.43 -2.05 -14.94
N LYS A 35 -0.24 -0.93 -15.26
CA LYS A 35 -0.48 -0.50 -16.64
C LYS A 35 0.79 -0.11 -17.42
N LYS A 36 1.95 0.04 -16.78
CA LYS A 36 3.23 0.26 -17.48
C LYS A 36 3.69 -0.98 -18.24
N TYR A 37 3.19 -2.15 -17.87
CA TYR A 37 3.61 -3.44 -18.42
C TYR A 37 2.59 -3.95 -19.43
N GLU A 38 3.02 -4.17 -20.67
CA GLU A 38 2.14 -4.63 -21.76
C GLU A 38 1.68 -6.08 -21.59
N ASN A 39 2.38 -6.88 -20.80
CA ASN A 39 2.12 -8.31 -20.61
C ASN A 39 1.17 -8.64 -19.44
N ILE A 40 0.60 -7.64 -18.77
CA ILE A 40 -0.32 -7.86 -17.65
C ILE A 40 -1.76 -7.90 -18.17
N THR A 41 -2.47 -8.99 -17.87
CA THR A 41 -3.91 -9.08 -18.13
C THR A 41 -4.68 -8.39 -17.01
N LEU A 42 -5.35 -7.28 -17.34
CA LEU A 42 -6.23 -6.56 -16.43
C LEU A 42 -7.68 -6.85 -16.82
N ASN A 43 -8.45 -7.45 -15.92
CA ASN A 43 -9.86 -7.77 -16.16
C ASN A 43 -10.76 -6.83 -15.36
N GLU A 44 -11.52 -5.98 -16.04
CA GLU A 44 -12.41 -5.00 -15.43
C GLU A 44 -13.86 -5.48 -15.42
N ASN A 45 -14.53 -5.32 -14.29
CA ASN A 45 -15.97 -5.52 -14.16
C ASN A 45 -16.61 -4.43 -13.29
N ARG A 46 -17.92 -4.53 -13.02
CA ARG A 46 -18.66 -3.54 -12.21
C ARG A 46 -18.13 -3.35 -10.78
N TYR A 47 -17.31 -4.27 -10.29
CA TYR A 47 -16.73 -4.27 -8.94
C TYR A 47 -15.26 -3.82 -8.92
N GLY A 48 -14.66 -3.51 -10.07
CA GLY A 48 -13.28 -3.03 -10.17
C GLY A 48 -12.43 -3.89 -11.10
N ILE A 49 -11.12 -3.91 -10.84
CA ILE A 49 -10.13 -4.58 -11.69
C ILE A 49 -9.56 -5.77 -10.94
N HIS A 50 -9.60 -6.94 -11.57
CA HIS A 50 -8.97 -8.14 -11.09
C HIS A 50 -7.57 -8.28 -11.69
N VAL A 51 -6.60 -8.57 -10.82
CA VAL A 51 -5.19 -8.79 -11.18
C VAL A 51 -4.75 -10.10 -10.54
N ASN A 52 -4.19 -11.00 -11.35
CA ASN A 52 -3.60 -12.22 -10.83
C ASN A 52 -2.12 -12.00 -10.48
N LEU A 53 -1.80 -11.91 -9.19
CA LEU A 53 -0.43 -11.66 -8.72
C LEU A 53 0.54 -12.81 -9.02
N THR A 54 0.05 -14.04 -9.28
CA THR A 54 0.94 -15.16 -9.61
C THR A 54 1.59 -15.01 -10.99
N ASP A 55 0.96 -14.25 -11.86
CA ASP A 55 1.35 -14.05 -13.26
C ASP A 55 2.33 -12.87 -13.41
N LEU A 56 2.57 -12.14 -12.33
CA LEU A 56 3.51 -11.04 -12.29
C LEU A 56 4.95 -11.54 -12.17
N SER A 57 5.85 -10.88 -12.90
CA SER A 57 7.29 -11.08 -12.78
C SER A 57 7.81 -10.57 -11.43
N ASP A 58 9.00 -11.04 -11.03
CA ASP A 58 9.62 -10.57 -9.79
C ASP A 58 9.93 -9.06 -9.83
N GLU A 59 10.20 -8.51 -11.02
CA GLU A 59 10.37 -7.07 -11.24
C GLU A 59 9.08 -6.30 -10.92
N GLN A 60 7.95 -6.75 -11.45
CA GLN A 60 6.64 -6.16 -11.22
C GLN A 60 6.27 -6.24 -9.73
N ILE A 61 6.50 -7.39 -9.09
CA ILE A 61 6.28 -7.59 -7.65
C ILE A 61 7.18 -6.66 -6.83
N ASN A 62 8.43 -6.44 -7.25
CA ASN A 62 9.33 -5.54 -6.58
C ASN A 62 8.88 -4.08 -6.68
N GLU A 63 8.42 -3.62 -7.84
CA GLU A 63 7.87 -2.26 -8.00
C GLU A 63 6.64 -2.03 -7.13
N LEU A 64 5.72 -3.02 -7.06
CA LEU A 64 4.60 -2.98 -6.13
C LEU A 64 5.06 -2.88 -4.67
N THR A 65 6.06 -3.68 -4.28
CA THR A 65 6.59 -3.68 -2.91
C THR A 65 7.23 -2.33 -2.56
N LEU A 66 7.96 -1.71 -3.49
CA LEU A 66 8.54 -0.38 -3.31
C LEU A 66 7.45 0.68 -3.11
N TYR A 67 6.37 0.61 -3.88
CA TYR A 67 5.26 1.54 -3.73
C TYR A 67 4.50 1.34 -2.40
N ILE A 68 4.26 0.09 -1.99
CA ILE A 68 3.67 -0.22 -0.68
C ILE A 68 4.50 0.38 0.45
N ASN A 69 5.82 0.23 0.40
CA ASN A 69 6.72 0.82 1.39
C ASN A 69 6.67 2.35 1.39
N TYR A 70 6.62 2.97 0.21
CA TYR A 70 6.47 4.42 0.08
C TYR A 70 5.19 4.93 0.76
N VAL A 71 4.05 4.28 0.52
CA VAL A 71 2.76 4.63 1.15
C VAL A 71 2.84 4.48 2.67
N SER A 72 3.39 3.36 3.17
CA SER A 72 3.51 3.11 4.61
C SER A 72 4.38 4.14 5.34
N VAL A 73 5.50 4.56 4.73
CA VAL A 73 6.37 5.61 5.27
C VAL A 73 5.65 6.96 5.27
N GLN A 74 4.91 7.28 4.21
CA GLN A 74 4.13 8.51 4.11
C GLN A 74 3.08 8.58 5.23
N GLU A 75 2.30 7.51 5.44
CA GLU A 75 1.31 7.43 6.52
C GLU A 75 1.94 7.58 7.90
N THR A 76 3.06 6.90 8.15
CA THR A 76 3.79 7.01 9.42
C THR A 76 4.25 8.45 9.68
N THR A 77 4.76 9.11 8.64
CA THR A 77 5.23 10.51 8.72
C THR A 77 4.07 11.47 9.01
N LEU A 78 2.93 11.28 8.34
CA LEU A 78 1.71 12.07 8.57
C LEU A 78 1.20 11.90 10.00
N ASN A 79 1.12 10.65 10.48
CA ASN A 79 0.68 10.34 11.84
C ASN A 79 1.59 11.00 12.89
N TYR A 80 2.91 10.95 12.68
CA TYR A 80 3.86 11.62 13.57
C TYR A 80 3.67 13.15 13.60
N GLY A 81 3.44 13.78 12.44
CA GLY A 81 3.15 15.20 12.35
C GLY A 81 1.84 15.59 13.06
N GLU A 82 0.81 14.76 12.91
CA GLU A 82 -0.49 14.97 13.57
C GLU A 82 -0.40 14.82 15.10
N GLN A 83 0.36 13.84 15.58
CA GLN A 83 0.66 13.68 17.01
C GLN A 83 1.36 14.93 17.57
N GLN A 84 2.41 15.42 16.91
CA GLN A 84 3.10 16.64 17.36
C GLN A 84 2.18 17.86 17.38
N LYS A 85 1.34 18.04 16.36
CA LYS A 85 0.34 19.12 16.31
C LYS A 85 -0.64 19.04 17.47
N ASN A 86 -1.11 17.84 17.80
CA ASN A 86 -2.03 17.62 18.91
C ASN A 86 -1.35 17.86 20.26
N THR A 87 -0.11 17.42 20.45
CA THR A 87 0.69 17.72 21.64
C THR A 87 0.84 19.23 21.83
N PHE A 88 1.24 19.96 20.79
CA PHE A 88 1.38 21.42 20.87
C PHE A 88 0.06 22.13 21.23
N LYS A 89 -1.06 21.73 20.61
CA LYS A 89 -2.38 22.28 20.97
C LYS A 89 -2.70 22.01 22.43
N ASN A 90 -2.56 20.76 22.87
CA ASN A 90 -2.90 20.39 24.24
C ASN A 90 -2.01 21.13 25.24
N GLU A 91 -0.72 21.27 24.97
CA GLU A 91 0.19 22.03 25.82
C GLU A 91 -0.15 23.53 25.82
N MET A 92 -0.40 24.18 24.67
CA MET A 92 -0.74 25.61 24.66
C MET A 92 -2.09 25.94 25.31
N PHE A 93 -3.13 25.14 25.06
CA PHE A 93 -4.48 25.40 25.59
C PHE A 93 -4.68 24.89 27.02
N SER A 94 -3.79 24.05 27.56
CA SER A 94 -3.83 23.66 28.98
C SER A 94 -3.19 24.70 29.91
N ILE A 95 -2.53 25.73 29.37
CA ILE A 95 -1.84 26.78 30.15
C ILE A 95 -2.63 28.10 30.11
N GLU A 96 -3.87 28.16 29.62
CA GLU A 96 -4.72 29.35 29.85
C GLU A 96 -5.23 29.32 31.32
N PRO A 97 -4.72 30.17 32.22
CA PRO A 97 -5.28 30.30 33.56
C PRO A 97 -6.46 31.28 33.51
N ILE A 98 -7.54 30.95 34.22
CA ILE A 98 -8.68 31.84 34.47
C ILE A 98 -8.23 33.06 35.29
#